data_AF-A0A7S0LB81-F1
#
_entry.id   AF-A0A7S0LB81-F1
#
_cell.length_a   1.000
_cell.length_b   1.000
_cell.length_c   1.000
_cell.angle_alpha   90.00
_cell.angle_beta   90.00
_cell.angle_gamma   90.00
#
_symmetry.space_group_name_H-M   'P 1'
#
loop_
_entity.id
_entity.type
_entity.pdbx_description
1 polymer ?
#
loop_
_entity_poly.entity_id
_entity_poly.type
_entity_poly.pdbx_seq_one_letter_code
_entity_poly.pdbx_strand_id
1 'polypeptide(L)'
;MQLQLAAQCCTKSLIGGPKEVCRRVSKPNGAKSISSEDCVAGMSLAFSGSRNAGDQFEAMTYGQAVEKCEWLGLGLCAQTCMNTGCFYNKNPVYSALPCES
;
A
#
# COMPACT_ATOMS: atom_id res chain seq x y z
N MET A 1 -1.65 -6.79 -20.96
CA MET A 1 -1.78 -5.61 -20.06
C MET A 1 -1.66 -6.15 -18.64
N GLN A 2 -0.63 -5.74 -17.90
CA GLN A 2 -0.43 -6.24 -16.54
C GLN A 2 -1.15 -5.31 -15.56
N LEU A 3 -2.03 -5.86 -14.72
CA LEU A 3 -2.70 -5.10 -13.68
C LEU A 3 -1.66 -4.64 -12.66
N GLN A 4 -1.51 -3.33 -12.48
CA GLN A 4 -0.61 -2.79 -11.47
C GLN A 4 -1.34 -2.71 -10.12
N LEU A 5 -0.90 -3.51 -9.16
CA LEU A 5 -1.45 -3.59 -7.82
C LEU A 5 -0.44 -3.03 -6.84
N ALA A 6 -0.87 -2.13 -5.95
CA ALA A 6 -0.01 -1.68 -4.85
C ALA A 6 -0.16 -2.61 -3.64
N ALA A 7 0.95 -2.92 -2.97
CA ALA A 7 0.90 -3.53 -1.65
C ALA A 7 0.55 -2.49 -0.58
N GLN A 8 -0.38 -2.85 0.30
CA GLN A 8 -0.89 -2.00 1.37
C GLN A 8 -0.81 -2.76 2.69
N CYS A 9 0.05 -2.31 3.59
CA CYS A 9 0.27 -2.96 4.87
C CYS A 9 -0.52 -2.28 5.99
N CYS A 10 -0.87 -3.05 7.02
CA CYS A 10 -1.56 -2.63 8.23
C CYS A 10 -0.80 -3.13 9.46
N THR A 11 -0.91 -2.42 10.58
CA THR A 11 -0.46 -2.95 11.87
C THR A 11 -1.18 -4.26 12.16
N LYS A 12 -0.46 -5.26 12.69
CA LYS A 12 -1.05 -6.57 13.02
C LYS A 12 -2.16 -6.44 14.09
N SER A 13 -2.03 -5.46 14.97
CA SER A 13 -3.09 -5.02 15.86
C SER A 13 -3.91 -3.94 15.15
N LEU A 14 -5.11 -4.28 14.67
CA LEU A 14 -6.03 -3.34 14.01
C LEU A 14 -6.75 -2.42 15.02
N ILE A 15 -6.10 -2.06 16.12
CA ILE A 15 -6.67 -1.19 17.15
C ILE A 15 -6.52 0.25 16.68
N GLY A 16 -7.65 0.93 16.48
CA GLY A 16 -7.71 2.32 16.04
C GLY A 16 -8.33 2.48 14.64
N GLY A 17 -8.41 3.73 14.18
CA GLY A 17 -8.93 4.03 12.85
C GLY A 17 -7.91 3.77 11.73
N PRO A 18 -8.30 3.86 10.44
CA PRO A 18 -7.40 3.67 9.31
C PRO A 18 -6.12 4.52 9.36
N LYS A 19 -6.14 5.71 9.97
CA LYS A 19 -4.94 6.54 10.10
C LYS A 19 -3.88 5.97 11.05
N GLU A 20 -4.30 5.19 12.04
CA GLU A 20 -3.42 4.56 13.02
C GLU A 20 -2.94 3.18 12.54
N VAL A 21 -3.84 2.46 11.86
CA VAL A 21 -3.62 1.08 11.46
C VAL A 21 -2.90 0.98 10.11
N CYS A 22 -3.19 1.88 9.18
CA CYS A 22 -2.69 1.76 7.81
C CYS A 22 -1.27 2.26 7.65
N ARG A 23 -0.49 1.48 6.92
CA ARG A 23 0.93 1.69 6.68
C ARG A 23 1.21 1.54 5.19
N ARG A 24 0.88 2.58 4.43
CA ARG A 24 1.26 2.71 2.99
C ARG A 24 2.70 3.19 2.81
N VAL A 25 3.32 3.66 3.89
CA VAL A 25 4.71 4.12 3.94
C VAL A 25 5.55 3.06 4.68
N SER A 26 6.70 2.71 4.13
CA SER A 26 7.65 1.70 4.61
C SER A 26 8.49 2.17 5.81
N LYS A 27 8.47 3.48 6.12
CA LYS A 27 9.16 4.03 7.30
C LYS A 27 8.69 3.33 8.58
N PRO A 28 9.59 2.98 9.53
CA PRO A 28 9.24 2.25 10.75
C PRO A 28 8.16 2.92 11.61
N ASN A 29 8.14 4.25 11.67
CA ASN A 29 7.15 5.03 12.42
C ASN A 29 5.87 5.37 11.63
N GLY A 30 5.78 4.97 10.36
CA GLY A 30 4.63 5.29 9.51
C GLY A 30 4.47 6.77 9.17
N ALA A 31 5.51 7.59 9.42
CA ALA A 31 5.47 9.01 9.11
C ALA A 31 5.16 9.22 7.63
N LYS A 32 4.23 10.13 7.32
CA LYS A 32 3.84 10.42 5.94
C LYS A 32 5.06 10.75 5.08
N SER A 33 5.03 10.29 3.85
CA SER A 33 6.04 10.65 2.85
C SER A 33 5.41 11.03 1.51
N ILE A 34 6.15 11.82 0.75
CA ILE A 34 5.88 12.20 -0.63
C ILE A 34 6.93 11.63 -1.60
N SER A 35 7.86 10.80 -1.11
CA SER A 35 8.84 10.07 -1.94
C SER A 35 8.29 8.69 -2.30
N SER A 36 8.62 8.21 -3.50
CA SER A 36 8.16 6.92 -4.01
C SER A 36 8.82 5.76 -3.26
N GLU A 37 10.10 5.93 -2.91
CA GLU A 37 10.95 4.97 -2.21
C GLU A 37 10.44 4.68 -0.79
N ASP A 38 9.79 5.67 -0.20
CA ASP A 38 9.18 5.55 1.12
C ASP A 38 7.82 4.83 1.08
N CYS A 39 7.24 4.58 -0.09
CA CYS A 39 5.96 3.88 -0.22
C CYS A 39 6.18 2.36 -0.30
N VAL A 40 5.30 1.58 0.35
CA VAL A 40 5.42 0.11 0.45
C VAL A 40 5.61 -0.57 -0.92
N ALA A 41 4.90 -0.07 -1.93
CA ALA A 41 4.97 -0.57 -3.30
C ALA A 41 5.29 0.54 -4.30
N GLY A 42 5.96 1.63 -3.93
CA GLY A 42 6.13 2.80 -4.80
C GLY A 42 4.93 3.76 -4.79
N MET A 43 5.01 4.90 -5.47
CA MET A 43 3.95 5.91 -5.53
C MET A 43 3.07 5.77 -6.77
N SER A 44 1.77 6.05 -6.60
CA SER A 44 0.91 6.32 -7.75
C SER A 44 1.11 7.74 -8.26
N LEU A 45 1.85 7.90 -9.35
CA LEU A 45 2.10 9.22 -9.95
C LEU A 45 0.96 9.67 -10.88
N ALA A 46 0.21 8.73 -11.45
CA ALA A 46 -0.97 9.03 -12.26
C ALA A 46 -1.98 9.90 -11.50
N PHE A 47 -1.98 9.80 -10.17
CA PHE A 47 -2.86 10.56 -9.29
C PHE A 47 -2.13 11.50 -8.32
N SER A 48 -0.81 11.67 -8.46
CA SER A 48 -0.02 12.64 -7.67
C SER A 48 -0.04 14.06 -8.23
N GLY A 49 -0.70 14.27 -9.37
CA GLY A 49 -0.72 15.54 -10.11
C GLY A 49 0.32 15.62 -11.24
N SER A 50 1.12 14.56 -11.42
CA SER A 50 2.08 14.45 -12.52
C SER A 50 1.38 13.95 -13.79
N ARG A 51 0.98 14.90 -14.65
CA ARG A 51 0.04 14.68 -15.78
C ARG A 51 0.48 13.69 -16.85
N ASN A 52 1.71 13.17 -16.81
CA ASN A 52 2.26 12.22 -17.78
C ASN A 52 3.07 11.08 -17.13
N ALA A 53 2.89 10.84 -15.83
CA ALA A 53 3.59 9.77 -15.13
C ALA A 53 2.64 8.60 -14.84
N GLY A 54 3.02 7.39 -15.24
CA GLY A 54 2.34 6.17 -14.81
C GLY A 54 2.61 5.85 -13.34
N ASP A 55 1.88 4.89 -12.80
CA ASP A 55 2.18 4.39 -11.46
C ASP A 55 3.58 3.78 -11.42
N GLN A 56 4.32 4.06 -10.35
CA GLN A 56 5.65 3.50 -10.12
C GLN A 56 5.57 2.27 -9.24
N PHE A 57 4.51 1.47 -9.41
CA PHE A 57 4.35 0.31 -8.55
C PHE A 57 5.42 -0.73 -8.81
N GLU A 58 6.05 -1.19 -7.74
CA GLU A 58 6.89 -2.38 -7.80
C GLU A 58 5.98 -3.56 -8.16
N ALA A 59 6.26 -4.23 -9.29
CA ALA A 59 5.47 -5.38 -9.72
C ALA A 59 5.67 -6.54 -8.74
N MET A 60 4.58 -7.02 -8.16
CA MET A 60 4.60 -8.07 -7.15
C MET A 60 3.63 -9.21 -7.50
N THR A 61 3.85 -10.36 -6.89
CA THR A 61 2.83 -11.40 -6.69
C THR A 61 2.14 -11.17 -5.35
N TYR A 62 1.05 -11.90 -5.08
CA TYR A 62 0.41 -11.88 -3.76
C TYR A 62 1.40 -12.26 -2.65
N GLY A 63 2.17 -13.34 -2.84
CA GLY A 63 3.17 -13.80 -1.87
C GLY A 63 4.24 -12.76 -1.58
N GLN A 64 4.75 -12.08 -2.61
CA GLN A 64 5.72 -10.99 -2.44
C GLN A 64 5.12 -9.79 -1.69
N ALA A 65 3.84 -9.46 -1.93
CA ALA A 65 3.16 -8.41 -1.19
C ALA A 65 3.00 -8.77 0.31
N VAL A 66 2.72 -10.05 0.62
CA VAL A 66 2.69 -10.56 2.00
C VAL A 66 4.07 -10.45 2.63
N GLU A 67 5.11 -11.01 2.00
CA GLU A 67 6.49 -10.97 2.51
C GLU A 67 6.98 -9.54 2.72
N LYS A 68 6.66 -8.60 1.82
CA LYS A 68 7.00 -7.19 1.96
C LYS A 68 6.40 -6.59 3.22
N CYS A 69 5.12 -6.85 3.50
CA CYS A 69 4.49 -6.37 4.72
C CYS A 69 5.07 -7.03 5.98
N GLU A 70 5.35 -8.33 5.93
CA GLU A 70 5.95 -9.05 7.06
C GLU A 70 7.36 -8.57 7.38
N TRP A 71 8.17 -8.27 6.36
CA TRP A 71 9.51 -7.70 6.51
C TRP A 71 9.49 -6.35 7.23
N LEU A 72 8.42 -5.57 7.04
CA LEU A 72 8.17 -4.31 7.76
C LEU A 72 7.61 -4.49 9.18
N GLY A 73 7.43 -5.73 9.64
CA GLY A 73 6.79 -6.05 10.92
C GLY A 73 5.26 -5.89 10.91
N LEU A 74 4.66 -5.82 9.72
CA LEU A 74 3.23 -5.54 9.49
C LEU A 74 2.53 -6.78 8.93
N GLY A 75 1.24 -6.64 8.59
CA GLY A 75 0.48 -7.62 7.81
C GLY A 75 -0.19 -6.95 6.62
N LEU A 76 -0.63 -7.74 5.64
CA LEU A 76 -1.45 -7.22 4.54
C LEU A 76 -2.80 -6.72 5.09
N CYS A 77 -3.31 -5.61 4.58
CA CYS A 77 -4.54 -5.03 5.09
C CYS A 77 -5.79 -5.84 4.70
N ALA A 78 -6.68 -6.08 5.67
CA ALA A 78 -8.04 -6.59 5.44
C ALA A 78 -9.10 -5.48 5.41
N GLN A 79 -8.68 -4.22 5.30
CA GLN A 79 -9.55 -3.04 5.32
C GLN A 79 -9.10 -1.98 4.31
N THR A 80 -9.98 -1.02 4.01
CA THR A 80 -9.62 0.14 3.21
C THR A 80 -8.71 1.09 3.99
N CYS A 81 -7.63 1.52 3.34
CA CYS A 81 -6.74 2.58 3.85
C CYS A 81 -6.87 3.85 3.02
N MET A 82 -8.05 4.10 2.47
CA MET A 82 -8.30 5.32 1.70
C MET A 82 -7.85 6.57 2.48
N ASN A 83 -7.20 7.50 1.78
CA ASN A 83 -6.68 8.77 2.30
C ASN A 83 -5.53 8.64 3.33
N THR A 84 -4.76 7.55 3.29
CA THR A 84 -3.62 7.34 4.22
C THR A 84 -2.24 7.55 3.60
N GLY A 85 -2.14 7.88 2.29
CA GLY A 85 -0.87 8.22 1.63
C GLY A 85 -0.63 7.47 0.31
N CYS A 86 0.52 7.76 -0.33
CA CYS A 86 1.06 7.14 -1.54
C CYS A 86 0.16 7.11 -2.79
N PHE A 87 -0.97 7.85 -2.74
CA PHE A 87 -1.94 8.01 -3.82
C PHE A 87 -2.62 6.70 -4.30
N TYR A 88 -2.63 5.64 -3.46
CA TYR A 88 -3.24 4.35 -3.83
C TYR A 88 -4.77 4.39 -3.94
N ASN A 89 -5.42 5.49 -3.56
CA ASN A 89 -6.88 5.59 -3.44
C ASN A 89 -7.67 5.20 -4.70
N LYS A 90 -7.06 5.36 -5.88
CA LYS A 90 -7.68 5.07 -7.18
C LYS A 90 -7.08 3.84 -7.84
N ASN A 91 -6.23 3.10 -7.13
CA ASN A 91 -5.56 1.92 -7.62
C ASN A 91 -6.01 0.67 -6.86
N PRO A 92 -6.12 -0.47 -7.55
CA PRO A 92 -6.36 -1.73 -6.87
C PRO A 92 -5.15 -2.08 -6.00
N VAL A 93 -5.42 -2.75 -4.88
CA VAL A 93 -4.41 -3.12 -3.89
C VAL A 93 -4.54 -4.60 -3.54
N TYR A 94 -3.43 -5.22 -3.12
CA TYR A 94 -3.50 -6.54 -2.48
C TYR A 94 -4.28 -6.45 -1.16
N SER A 95 -5.11 -7.45 -0.89
CA SER A 95 -5.98 -7.52 0.28
C SER A 95 -5.79 -8.82 1.05
N ALA A 96 -5.83 -8.75 2.38
CA ALA A 96 -5.89 -9.91 3.26
C ALA A 96 -7.31 -10.48 3.40
N LEU A 97 -8.32 -9.87 2.78
CA LEU A 97 -9.65 -10.47 2.69
C LEU A 97 -9.57 -11.76 1.87
N PRO A 98 -10.22 -12.84 2.33
CA PRO A 98 -10.31 -14.06 1.55
C PRO A 98 -11.06 -13.79 0.24
N CYS A 99 -10.75 -14.55 -0.81
CA CYS A 99 -11.55 -14.54 -2.02
C CYS A 99 -12.96 -15.06 -1.69
N GLU A 100 -13.99 -14.37 -2.18
CA GLU A 100 -15.36 -14.88 -2.08
C GLU A 100 -15.53 -16.10 -3.00
N SER A 101 -16.27 -17.10 -2.53
CA SER A 101 -16.52 -18.39 -3.19
C SER A 101 -17.74 -18.34 -4.10
#